data_AF-A0AAV9BQ76-F1
#
_entry.id   AF-A0AAV9BQ76-F1
#
_cell.length_a   1.000
_cell.length_b   1.000
_cell.length_c   1.000
_cell.angle_alpha   90.00
_cell.angle_beta   90.00
_cell.angle_gamma   90.00
#
_symmetry.space_group_name_H-M   'P 1'
#
loop_
_entity.id
_entity.type
_entity.pdbx_description
1 polymer ?
#
loop_
_entity_poly.entity_id
_entity_poly.type
_entity_poly.pdbx_seq_one_letter_code
_entity_poly.pdbx_strand_id
1 'polypeptide(L)'
;MALLHKVSPLLLESQSNRPSFVPKVVSIGPYHHGDDHLAAMEPLKKLASDRYGTEACKRVHDMAESVSKMYEIDPYLKMDRNKFKDMLFHDACFLVHFISCHRNLPDPLAPDHQVYMESGPSV
;
A
#
# COMPACT_ATOMS: atom_id res chain seq x y z
N MET A 1 20.23 8.04 -7.16
CA MET A 1 19.00 8.05 -6.36
C MET A 1 17.97 8.85 -7.12
N ALA A 2 16.72 8.41 -7.20
CA ALA A 2 15.64 9.17 -7.81
C ALA A 2 14.95 10.03 -6.74
N LEU A 3 14.52 11.24 -7.11
CA LEU A 3 13.67 12.04 -6.26
C LEU A 3 12.22 11.56 -6.45
N LEU A 4 11.55 11.21 -5.36
CA LEU A 4 10.11 11.05 -5.42
C LEU A 4 9.50 12.45 -5.51
N HIS A 5 8.68 12.71 -6.53
CA HIS A 5 8.13 14.04 -6.77
C HIS A 5 6.76 14.19 -6.13
N LYS A 6 6.61 15.23 -5.30
CA LYS A 6 5.30 15.70 -4.85
C LYS A 6 4.60 16.44 -5.98
N VAL A 7 3.28 16.30 -6.06
CA VAL A 7 2.47 17.13 -6.95
C VAL A 7 2.70 18.60 -6.60
N SER A 8 3.02 19.41 -7.62
CA SER A 8 3.25 20.85 -7.45
C SER A 8 2.02 21.52 -6.82
N PRO A 9 2.19 22.40 -5.81
CA PRO A 9 1.08 23.16 -5.22
C PRO A 9 0.24 23.90 -6.26
N LEU A 10 0.87 24.40 -7.34
CA LEU A 10 0.19 25.09 -8.45
C LEU A 10 -0.87 24.20 -9.12
N LEU A 11 -0.65 22.89 -9.19
CA LEU A 11 -1.64 21.95 -9.75
C LEU A 11 -2.79 21.68 -8.78
N LEU A 12 -2.59 21.92 -7.48
CA LEU A 12 -3.59 21.73 -6.43
C LEU A 12 -4.44 22.99 -6.17
N GLU A 13 -4.00 24.16 -6.64
CA GLU A 13 -4.73 25.43 -6.51
C GLU A 13 -6.06 25.42 -7.27
N SER A 14 -6.11 24.73 -8.42
CA SER A 14 -7.37 24.54 -9.13
C SER A 14 -8.22 23.47 -8.44
N GLN A 15 -9.42 23.87 -8.00
CA GLN A 15 -10.41 22.94 -7.44
C GLN A 15 -10.79 21.82 -8.42
N SER A 16 -10.68 22.05 -9.73
CA SER A 16 -10.94 21.02 -10.74
C SER A 16 -9.88 19.92 -10.76
N ASN A 17 -8.64 20.24 -10.37
CA ASN A 17 -7.50 19.34 -10.44
C ASN A 17 -7.27 18.58 -9.15
N ARG A 18 -7.69 19.16 -8.02
CA ARG A 18 -7.53 18.57 -6.69
C ARG A 18 -8.02 17.11 -6.58
N PRO A 19 -9.19 16.71 -7.15
CA PRO A 19 -9.66 15.34 -7.11
C PRO A 19 -8.78 14.32 -7.86
N SER A 20 -7.92 14.78 -8.78
CA SER A 20 -6.99 13.92 -9.52
C SER A 20 -5.73 13.59 -8.75
N PHE A 21 -5.41 14.38 -7.72
CA PHE A 21 -4.16 14.27 -6.97
C PHE A 21 -4.36 13.93 -5.50
N VAL A 22 -5.53 14.25 -4.92
CA VAL A 22 -5.88 13.89 -3.55
C VAL A 22 -6.71 12.61 -3.57
N PRO A 23 -6.19 11.48 -3.04
CA PRO A 23 -6.95 10.24 -2.96
C PRO A 23 -8.21 10.41 -2.12
N LYS A 24 -9.25 9.65 -2.47
CA LYS A 24 -10.55 9.66 -1.77
C LYS A 24 -10.71 8.54 -0.75
N VAL A 25 -10.02 7.41 -0.95
CA VAL A 25 -10.25 6.18 -0.19
C VAL A 25 -8.96 5.68 0.43
N VAL A 26 -7.94 5.43 -0.39
CA VAL A 26 -6.66 4.85 0.05
C VAL A 26 -5.50 5.71 -0.44
N SER A 27 -4.57 6.04 0.46
CA SER A 27 -3.26 6.58 0.06
C SER A 27 -2.37 5.44 -0.43
N ILE A 28 -1.63 5.66 -1.51
CA ILE A 28 -0.53 4.78 -1.92
C ILE A 28 0.72 5.65 -2.04
N GLY A 29 1.80 5.24 -1.39
CA GLY A 29 3.00 6.03 -1.24
C GLY A 29 2.91 7.05 -0.09
N PRO A 30 3.95 7.86 0.07
CA PRO A 30 4.18 8.62 1.29
C PRO A 30 3.38 9.93 1.39
N TYR A 31 2.96 10.53 0.28
CA TYR A 31 2.48 11.93 0.28
C TYR A 31 1.12 12.15 0.93
N HIS A 32 0.29 11.12 0.94
CA HIS A 32 -1.03 11.12 1.57
C HIS A 32 -1.12 10.10 2.71
N HIS A 33 0.02 9.54 3.11
CA HIS A 33 0.07 8.50 4.14
C HIS A 33 -0.29 9.10 5.50
N GLY A 34 -1.33 8.54 6.12
CA GLY A 34 -1.82 8.99 7.42
C GLY A 34 -2.66 10.27 7.39
N ASP A 35 -3.04 10.79 6.21
CA ASP A 35 -4.04 11.86 6.12
C ASP A 35 -5.34 11.40 6.82
N ASP A 36 -5.95 12.24 7.66
CA ASP A 36 -7.08 11.86 8.52
C ASP A 36 -8.24 11.23 7.73
N HIS A 37 -8.52 11.72 6.53
CA HIS A 37 -9.60 11.21 5.67
C HIS A 37 -9.27 9.87 4.99
N LEU A 38 -8.02 9.40 5.08
CA LEU A 38 -7.52 8.15 4.48
C LEU A 38 -7.06 7.15 5.55
N ALA A 39 -6.89 7.57 6.80
CA ALA A 39 -6.33 6.78 7.90
C ALA A 39 -7.09 5.46 8.14
N ALA A 40 -8.39 5.42 7.84
CA ALA A 40 -9.22 4.22 7.95
C ALA A 40 -8.72 3.03 7.10
N MET A 41 -7.96 3.29 6.02
CA MET A 41 -7.43 2.23 5.17
C MET A 41 -6.09 1.66 5.65
N GLU A 42 -5.35 2.36 6.50
CA GLU A 42 -4.03 1.90 6.96
C GLU A 42 -4.09 0.55 7.71
N PRO A 43 -5.09 0.26 8.58
CA PRO A 43 -5.26 -1.07 9.15
C PRO A 43 -5.56 -2.17 8.12
N LEU A 44 -6.31 -1.85 7.06
CA LEU A 44 -6.67 -2.83 6.02
C LEU A 44 -5.46 -3.21 5.16
N LYS A 45 -4.53 -2.28 4.93
CA LYS A 45 -3.25 -2.59 4.27
C LYS A 45 -2.39 -3.55 5.08
N LYS A 46 -2.38 -3.40 6.42
CA LYS A 46 -1.69 -4.33 7.33
C LYS A 46 -2.33 -5.71 7.31
N LEU A 47 -3.67 -5.77 7.32
CA LEU A 47 -4.38 -7.04 7.19
C LEU A 47 -4.06 -7.74 5.86
N ALA A 48 -3.85 -6.98 4.79
CA ALA A 48 -3.43 -7.55 3.51
C ALA A 48 -2.06 -8.23 3.61
N SER A 49 -1.10 -7.68 4.36
CA SER A 49 0.18 -8.38 4.60
C SER A 49 0.02 -9.66 5.42
N ASP A 50 -0.94 -9.72 6.36
CA ASP A 50 -1.15 -10.91 7.20
C ASP A 50 -1.77 -12.08 6.43
N ARG A 51 -2.45 -11.80 5.30
CA ARG A 51 -3.07 -12.84 4.45
C ARG A 51 -2.06 -13.66 3.65
N TYR A 52 -0.81 -13.19 3.57
CA TYR A 52 0.18 -13.78 2.70
C TYR A 52 1.18 -14.65 3.45
N GLY A 53 1.52 -15.78 2.84
CA GLY A 53 2.56 -16.68 3.37
C GLY A 53 3.93 -16.00 3.48
N THR A 54 4.80 -16.56 4.32
CA THR A 54 6.12 -16.01 4.66
C THR A 54 6.99 -15.70 3.43
N GLU A 55 7.02 -16.60 2.44
CA GLU A 55 7.83 -16.41 1.23
C GLU A 55 7.35 -15.26 0.34
N ALA A 56 6.03 -15.06 0.30
CA ALA A 56 5.43 -13.96 -0.43
C ALA A 56 5.72 -12.62 0.23
N CYS A 57 5.46 -12.54 1.54
CA CYS A 57 5.79 -11.40 2.37
C CYS A 57 7.27 -11.05 2.26
N LYS A 58 8.15 -12.05 2.25
CA LYS A 58 9.59 -11.86 2.08
C LYS A 58 9.93 -11.22 0.73
N ARG A 59 9.37 -11.70 -0.38
CA ARG A 59 9.59 -11.09 -1.71
C ARG A 59 9.12 -9.63 -1.76
N VAL A 60 7.94 -9.34 -1.20
CA VAL A 60 7.42 -7.96 -1.16
C VAL A 60 8.28 -7.09 -0.25
N HIS A 61 8.72 -7.61 0.91
CA HIS A 61 9.62 -6.90 1.82
C HIS A 61 10.97 -6.59 1.16
N ASP A 62 11.60 -7.56 0.50
CA ASP A 62 12.90 -7.38 -0.18
C ASP A 62 12.79 -6.35 -1.31
N MET A 63 11.64 -6.34 -2.02
CA MET A 63 11.33 -5.32 -3.01
C MET A 63 11.15 -3.95 -2.36
N ALA A 64 10.34 -3.84 -1.30
CA ALA A 64 10.14 -2.58 -0.57
C ALA A 64 11.47 -2.03 -0.01
N GLU A 65 12.35 -2.90 0.49
CA GLU A 65 13.68 -2.51 0.93
C GLU A 65 14.52 -1.95 -0.23
N SER A 66 14.56 -2.66 -1.36
CA SER A 66 15.30 -2.24 -2.56
C SER A 66 14.77 -0.91 -3.11
N VAL A 67 13.45 -0.80 -3.25
CA VAL A 67 12.75 0.40 -3.70
C VAL A 67 13.00 1.56 -2.75
N SER A 68 12.95 1.33 -1.44
CA SER A 68 13.21 2.38 -0.46
C SER A 68 14.56 3.03 -0.74
N LYS A 69 15.61 2.23 -0.97
CA LYS A 69 16.97 2.70 -1.22
C LYS A 69 17.09 3.45 -2.54
N MET A 70 16.22 3.22 -3.52
CA MET A 70 16.26 3.95 -4.80
C MET A 70 15.83 5.41 -4.68
N TYR A 71 15.01 5.74 -3.67
CA TYR A 71 14.45 7.07 -3.50
C TYR A 71 15.10 7.85 -2.36
N GLU A 72 15.31 9.15 -2.62
CA GLU A 72 15.52 10.13 -1.56
C GLU A 72 14.18 10.42 -0.90
N ILE A 73 14.14 10.36 0.43
CA ILE A 73 12.95 10.69 1.19
C ILE A 73 12.89 12.20 1.27
N ASP A 74 11.81 12.77 0.73
CA ASP A 74 11.54 14.20 0.81
C ASP A 74 11.61 14.66 2.28
N PRO A 75 12.51 15.60 2.64
CA PRO A 75 12.66 16.08 4.01
C PRO A 75 11.38 16.64 4.63
N TYR A 76 10.38 17.03 3.81
CA TYR A 76 9.07 17.50 4.27
C TYR A 76 8.13 16.35 4.67
N LEU A 77 8.37 15.13 4.19
CA LEU A 77 7.74 13.94 4.74
C LEU A 77 8.40 13.70 6.09
N LYS A 78 7.70 13.97 7.20
CA LYS A 78 8.19 13.74 8.57
C LYS A 78 8.30 12.23 8.87
N MET A 79 9.06 11.51 8.05
CA MET A 79 9.11 10.07 7.92
C MET A 79 10.57 9.65 7.78
N ASP A 80 11.00 8.73 8.65
CA ASP A 80 12.32 8.11 8.52
C ASP A 80 12.30 6.96 7.51
N ARG A 81 13.48 6.43 7.20
CA ARG A 81 13.64 5.37 6.21
C ARG A 81 12.97 4.05 6.59
N ASN A 82 12.88 3.74 7.88
CA ASN A 82 12.21 2.51 8.32
C ASN A 82 10.69 2.66 8.12
N LYS A 83 10.11 3.77 8.56
CA LYS A 83 8.70 4.08 8.30
C LYS A 83 8.36 4.12 6.81
N PHE A 84 9.26 4.69 5.99
CA PHE A 84 9.08 4.70 4.54
C PHE A 84 9.07 3.29 3.95
N LYS A 85 10.02 2.43 4.37
CA LYS A 85 10.05 1.03 3.96
C LYS A 85 8.80 0.27 4.41
N ASP A 86 8.36 0.45 5.65
CA ASP A 86 7.19 -0.23 6.20
C ASP A 86 5.91 0.19 5.46
N MET A 87 5.78 1.48 5.13
CA MET A 87 4.69 2.00 4.29
C MET A 87 4.72 1.35 2.90
N LEU A 88 5.88 1.31 2.23
CA LEU A 88 6.00 0.67 0.91
C LEU A 88 5.62 -0.81 0.95
N PHE A 89 6.01 -1.52 2.00
CA PHE A 89 5.68 -2.94 2.20
C PHE A 89 4.16 -3.15 2.30
N HIS A 90 3.48 -2.44 3.20
CA HIS A 90 2.04 -2.60 3.37
C HIS A 90 1.23 -2.12 2.15
N ASP A 91 1.65 -1.04 1.51
CA ASP A 91 1.03 -0.56 0.28
C ASP A 91 1.18 -1.57 -0.86
N ALA A 92 2.35 -2.20 -0.99
CA ALA A 92 2.59 -3.24 -1.98
C ALA A 92 1.74 -4.49 -1.70
N CYS A 93 1.67 -4.96 -0.45
CA CYS A 93 0.78 -6.06 -0.07
C CYS A 93 -0.68 -5.75 -0.38
N PHE A 94 -1.14 -4.54 -0.05
CA PHE A 94 -2.50 -4.10 -0.36
C PHE A 94 -2.79 -4.11 -1.87
N LEU A 95 -1.87 -3.59 -2.70
CA LEU A 95 -2.03 -3.58 -4.16
C LEU A 95 -2.09 -5.00 -4.74
N VAL A 96 -1.22 -5.91 -4.27
CA VAL A 96 -1.27 -7.32 -4.69
C VAL A 96 -2.63 -7.93 -4.31
N HIS A 97 -3.14 -7.64 -3.11
CA HIS A 97 -4.43 -8.16 -2.65
C HIS A 97 -5.58 -7.65 -3.48
N PHE A 98 -5.61 -6.34 -3.69
CA PHE A 98 -6.62 -5.69 -4.51
C PHE A 98 -6.65 -6.25 -5.93
N ILE A 99 -5.49 -6.40 -6.57
CA ILE A 99 -5.39 -6.95 -7.94
C ILE A 99 -5.85 -8.41 -7.98
N SER A 100 -5.45 -9.23 -7.02
CA SER A 100 -5.84 -10.65 -6.95
C SER A 100 -7.34 -10.81 -6.80
N CYS A 101 -7.95 -10.07 -5.87
CA CYS A 101 -9.40 -10.07 -5.67
C CYS A 101 -10.16 -9.57 -6.91
N HIS A 102 -9.68 -8.48 -7.53
CA HIS A 102 -10.36 -7.89 -8.69
C HIS A 102 -10.32 -8.79 -9.93
N ARG A 103 -9.24 -9.56 -10.11
CA ARG A 103 -9.05 -10.43 -11.27
C ARG A 103 -9.62 -11.84 -11.07
N ASN A 104 -10.26 -12.12 -9.93
CA ASN A 104 -10.61 -13.48 -9.47
C ASN A 104 -9.43 -14.44 -9.61
N LEU A 105 -8.21 -13.93 -9.43
CA LEU A 105 -7.04 -14.80 -9.46
C LEU A 105 -7.11 -15.69 -8.22
N PRO A 106 -6.70 -16.97 -8.33
CA PRO A 106 -6.33 -17.73 -7.16
C PRO A 106 -5.38 -16.85 -6.36
N ASP A 107 -5.62 -16.70 -5.06
CA ASP A 107 -4.72 -15.93 -4.22
C ASP A 107 -3.30 -16.43 -4.50
N PRO A 108 -2.43 -15.60 -5.11
CA PRO A 108 -1.13 -16.06 -5.63
C PRO A 108 -0.19 -16.54 -4.51
N LEU A 109 -0.63 -16.41 -3.27
CA LEU A 109 0.12 -16.60 -2.05
C LEU A 109 -0.72 -17.32 -0.98
N ALA A 110 -1.86 -17.91 -1.35
CA ALA A 110 -2.61 -18.79 -0.45
C ALA A 110 -1.70 -19.94 0.00
N PRO A 111 -1.63 -20.24 1.31
CA PRO A 111 -1.08 -21.51 1.76
C PRO A 111 -1.96 -22.64 1.20
N ASP A 112 -1.35 -23.80 0.98
CA ASP A 112 -1.98 -24.98 0.38
C ASP A 112 -3.40 -25.21 0.92
N HIS A 113 -4.35 -25.39 0.00
CA HIS A 113 -5.79 -25.17 0.16
C HIS A 113 -6.50 -26.22 1.03
N GLN A 114 -6.20 -26.32 2.33
CA GLN A 114 -6.87 -27.31 3.20
C GLN A 114 -7.49 -26.80 4.50
N VAL A 115 -7.49 -25.49 4.78
CA VAL A 115 -8.16 -24.99 5.99
C VAL A 115 -8.87 -23.67 5.65
N TYR A 116 -10.07 -23.45 6.20
CA TYR A 116 -10.83 -22.18 6.24
C TYR A 116 -12.02 -21.95 5.29
N MET A 117 -12.58 -22.96 4.62
CA MET A 117 -13.90 -22.83 3.96
C MET A 117 -15.08 -23.46 4.73
N GLU A 118 -14.87 -24.03 5.91
CA GLU A 118 -15.95 -24.61 6.73
C GLU A 118 -16.25 -23.79 8.00
N SER A 119 -16.63 -22.52 7.86
CA SER A 119 -17.45 -21.83 8.88
C SER A 119 -17.76 -20.38 8.45
N GLY A 120 -18.79 -20.19 7.64
CA GLY A 120 -19.39 -18.88 7.40
C GLY A 120 -20.88 -19.07 7.11
N PRO A 121 -21.77 -18.26 7.71
CA PRO A 121 -23.19 -18.59 7.77
C PRO A 121 -23.84 -18.46 6.40
N SER A 122 -24.71 -19.42 6.10
CA SER A 122 -25.60 -19.42 4.94
C SER A 122 -26.53 -18.20 5.01
N VAL A 123 -26.55 -17.42 3.94
CA VAL A 123 -27.62 -16.45 3.66
C VAL A 123 -28.59 -17.09 2.68
#